data_AF-A0A0F9IJB9-F1
#
_entry.id   AF-A0A0F9IJB9-F1
#
_cell.length_a   1.000
_cell.length_b   1.000
_cell.length_c   1.000
_cell.angle_alpha   90.00
_cell.angle_beta   90.00
_cell.angle_gamma   90.00
#
_symmetry.space_group_name_H-M   'P 1'
#
loop_
_entity.id
_entity.type
_entity.pdbx_description
1 polymer ?
#
loop_
_entity_poly.entity_id
_entity_poly.type
_entity_poly.pdbx_seq_one_letter_code
_entity_poly.pdbx_strand_id
1 'polypeptide(L)'
;MITERITMLGRDILNNIKGLRFNRHELAGSLGDMGTFIPILVGMVTVCGLNAGSALFFAGFFNLITGIIFGIPLAVQPMKAIGTIAINEGLTVNQILTAGIVTSAVVFLLGITNLIGFLNKHIPLSVIRGLQLGLGLLLIINGVKMVTDTNTIFGLDSIAVGAFCGLLVLFLFFSKRFPGALVVFAIGFVFLFLRSPNVLEGLSYELSIPKFVIPGKDDFISGTLKAAIPQIPLTTLNSVIAVCALSWDLFPKKGADTRKMATSVGLMNLIGCWFGAMPM
;
A
#
# COMPACT_ATOMS: atom_id res chain seq x y z
N MET A 1 30.95 19.44 1.47
CA MET A 1 30.23 18.33 2.13
C MET A 1 28.70 18.36 1.98
N ILE A 2 27.95 19.39 2.43
CA ILE A 2 26.47 19.43 2.26
C ILE A 2 26.07 19.66 0.79
N THR A 3 26.70 20.64 0.13
CA THR A 3 26.46 20.96 -1.28
C THR A 3 26.74 19.77 -2.20
N GLU A 4 27.82 19.02 -1.93
CA GLU A 4 28.17 17.80 -2.67
C GLU A 4 27.13 16.69 -2.51
N ARG A 5 26.62 16.47 -1.29
CA ARG A 5 25.55 15.49 -1.04
C ARG A 5 24.26 15.85 -1.76
N ILE A 6 23.91 17.14 -1.82
CA ILE A 6 22.72 17.60 -2.55
C ILE A 6 22.91 17.40 -4.06
N THR A 7 24.09 17.72 -4.60
CA THR A 7 24.38 17.47 -6.02
C THR A 7 24.41 15.99 -6.39
N MET A 8 24.88 15.11 -5.50
CA MET A 8 24.82 13.67 -5.72
C MET A 8 23.38 13.15 -5.69
N LEU A 9 22.58 13.58 -4.71
CA LEU A 9 21.16 13.22 -4.62
C LEU A 9 20.38 13.67 -5.87
N GLY A 10 20.61 14.88 -6.35
CA GLY A 10 19.99 15.39 -7.57
C GLY A 10 20.37 14.59 -8.82
N ARG A 11 21.63 14.14 -8.90
CA ARG A 11 22.11 13.28 -10.00
C ARG A 11 21.50 11.88 -9.94
N ASP A 12 21.38 11.30 -8.75
CA ASP A 12 20.75 10.00 -8.54
C ASP A 12 19.26 10.03 -8.93
N ILE A 13 18.52 11.06 -8.51
CA ILE A 13 17.12 11.26 -8.88
C ILE A 13 16.99 11.39 -10.41
N LEU A 14 17.84 12.19 -11.05
CA LEU A 14 17.80 12.36 -12.50
C LEU A 14 18.07 11.02 -13.24
N ASN A 15 19.01 10.23 -12.74
CA ASN A 15 19.30 8.91 -13.28
C ASN A 15 18.12 7.95 -13.09
N ASN A 16 17.45 7.99 -11.94
CA ASN A 16 16.26 7.20 -11.66
C ASN A 16 15.12 7.55 -12.63
N ILE A 17 14.86 8.85 -12.85
CA ILE A 17 13.84 9.33 -13.78
C ILE A 17 14.14 8.86 -15.21
N LYS A 18 15.41 8.97 -15.65
CA LYS A 18 15.83 8.46 -16.98
C LYS A 18 15.70 6.94 -17.11
N GLY A 19 15.74 6.22 -15.99
CA GLY A 19 15.61 4.78 -15.93
C GLY A 19 14.16 4.26 -15.91
N LEU A 20 13.16 5.15 -15.79
CA LEU A 20 11.74 4.76 -15.76
C LEU A 20 11.33 4.09 -17.06
N ARG A 21 10.56 3.00 -16.92
CA ARG A 21 10.04 2.21 -18.03
C ARG A 21 8.52 2.24 -17.97
N PHE A 22 7.89 2.43 -19.12
CA PHE A 22 6.43 2.36 -19.25
C PHE A 22 6.09 1.19 -20.17
N ASN A 23 6.12 -0.02 -19.62
CA ASN A 23 5.78 -1.23 -20.35
C ASN A 23 4.64 -1.98 -19.66
N ARG A 24 4.06 -2.98 -20.34
CA ARG A 24 2.92 -3.75 -19.81
C ARG A 24 3.21 -4.47 -18.48
N HIS A 25 4.46 -4.83 -18.19
CA HIS A 25 4.82 -5.48 -16.93
C HIS A 25 4.86 -4.47 -15.79
N GLU A 26 5.32 -3.24 -16.04
CA GLU A 26 5.26 -2.14 -15.07
C GLU A 26 3.80 -1.76 -14.78
N LEU A 27 2.97 -1.71 -15.82
CA LEU A 27 1.53 -1.47 -15.66
C LEU A 27 0.87 -2.60 -14.84
N ALA A 28 1.15 -3.86 -15.15
CA ALA A 28 0.66 -4.98 -14.35
C ALA A 28 1.19 -4.97 -12.91
N GLY A 29 2.46 -4.58 -12.70
CA GLY A 29 3.08 -4.44 -11.39
C GLY A 29 2.41 -3.37 -10.53
N SER A 30 1.99 -2.25 -11.15
CA SER A 30 1.25 -1.18 -10.46
C SER A 30 -0.09 -1.64 -9.87
N LEU A 31 -0.67 -2.70 -10.41
CA LEU A 31 -1.92 -3.30 -9.91
C LEU A 31 -1.70 -4.34 -8.82
N GLY A 32 -0.45 -4.71 -8.52
CA GLY A 32 -0.11 -5.81 -7.62
C GLY A 32 -0.59 -5.61 -6.17
N ASP A 33 -0.52 -4.39 -5.65
CA ASP A 33 -0.97 -4.05 -4.29
C ASP A 33 -2.46 -3.65 -4.23
N MET A 34 -3.17 -3.63 -5.38
CA MET A 34 -4.59 -3.26 -5.38
C MET A 34 -5.47 -4.28 -4.65
N GLY A 35 -5.04 -5.55 -4.57
CA GLY A 35 -5.77 -6.61 -3.88
C GLY A 35 -5.89 -6.39 -2.36
N THR A 36 -4.93 -5.71 -1.74
CA THR A 36 -4.98 -5.29 -0.33
C THR A 36 -5.54 -3.88 -0.18
N PHE A 37 -5.12 -2.99 -1.08
CA PHE A 37 -5.46 -1.58 -1.01
C PHE A 37 -6.95 -1.32 -1.17
N ILE A 38 -7.60 -1.90 -2.20
CA ILE A 38 -9.01 -1.61 -2.50
C ILE A 38 -9.96 -2.05 -1.38
N PRO A 39 -9.91 -3.30 -0.84
CA PRO A 39 -10.80 -3.69 0.24
C PRO A 39 -10.67 -2.82 1.49
N ILE A 40 -9.44 -2.46 1.86
CA ILE A 40 -9.17 -1.62 3.04
C ILE A 40 -9.66 -0.20 2.80
N LEU A 41 -9.37 0.37 1.63
CA LEU A 41 -9.83 1.72 1.27
C LEU A 41 -11.36 1.78 1.28
N VAL A 42 -12.03 0.87 0.56
CA VAL A 42 -13.50 0.84 0.49
C VAL A 42 -14.09 0.68 1.88
N GLY A 43 -13.56 -0.23 2.71
CA GLY A 43 -14.03 -0.42 4.07
C GLY A 43 -13.88 0.84 4.93
N MET A 44 -12.76 1.55 4.87
CA MET A 44 -12.58 2.80 5.64
C MET A 44 -13.42 3.96 5.09
N VAL A 45 -13.68 4.00 3.79
CA VAL A 45 -14.57 5.01 3.19
C VAL A 45 -16.00 4.76 3.65
N THR A 46 -16.49 3.51 3.58
CA THR A 46 -17.89 3.18 3.88
C THR A 46 -18.20 3.14 5.36
N VAL A 47 -17.26 2.66 6.20
CA VAL A 47 -17.48 2.50 7.65
C VAL A 47 -16.99 3.72 8.43
N CYS A 48 -15.82 4.24 8.11
CA CYS A 48 -15.19 5.31 8.88
C CYS A 48 -15.42 6.72 8.31
N GLY A 49 -15.98 6.82 7.10
CA GLY A 49 -16.20 8.10 6.42
C GLY A 49 -14.91 8.74 5.88
N LEU A 50 -13.86 7.95 5.63
CA LEU A 50 -12.62 8.46 5.05
C LEU A 50 -12.87 9.01 3.64
N ASN A 51 -12.23 10.13 3.29
CA ASN A 51 -12.35 10.69 1.94
C ASN A 51 -11.52 9.86 0.94
N ALA A 52 -12.21 9.20 0.00
CA ALA A 52 -11.57 8.38 -1.03
C ALA A 52 -10.64 9.19 -1.96
N GLY A 53 -10.99 10.43 -2.28
CA GLY A 53 -10.22 11.31 -3.15
C GLY A 53 -8.84 11.64 -2.57
N SER A 54 -8.80 12.09 -1.30
CA SER A 54 -7.53 12.34 -0.59
C SER A 54 -6.71 11.06 -0.46
N ALA A 55 -7.34 9.93 -0.10
CA ALA A 55 -6.65 8.65 0.04
C ALA A 55 -6.00 8.20 -1.29
N LEU A 56 -6.74 8.20 -2.40
CA LEU A 56 -6.24 7.82 -3.72
C LEU A 56 -5.17 8.78 -4.24
N PHE A 57 -5.36 10.09 -4.04
CA PHE A 57 -4.39 11.09 -4.44
C PHE A 57 -3.05 10.88 -3.74
N PHE A 58 -3.04 10.80 -2.41
CA PHE A 58 -1.80 10.60 -1.65
C PHE A 58 -1.20 9.21 -1.89
N ALA A 59 -2.02 8.18 -2.08
CA ALA A 59 -1.54 6.86 -2.45
C ALA A 59 -0.76 6.88 -3.77
N GLY A 60 -1.31 7.52 -4.81
CA GLY A 60 -0.61 7.69 -6.09
C GLY A 60 0.63 8.57 -5.96
N PHE A 61 0.51 9.69 -5.27
CA PHE A 61 1.60 10.65 -5.06
C PHE A 61 2.80 10.02 -4.35
N PHE A 62 2.58 9.26 -3.27
CA PHE A 62 3.65 8.63 -2.54
C PHE A 62 4.26 7.42 -3.27
N ASN A 63 3.47 6.65 -4.03
CA ASN A 63 4.01 5.62 -4.91
C ASN A 63 4.93 6.24 -5.97
N LEU A 64 4.53 7.37 -6.57
CA LEU A 64 5.36 8.10 -7.53
C LEU A 64 6.66 8.61 -6.90
N ILE A 65 6.58 9.29 -5.75
CA ILE A 65 7.75 9.82 -5.04
C ILE A 65 8.71 8.69 -4.66
N THR A 66 8.18 7.60 -4.09
CA THR A 66 9.01 6.47 -3.66
C THR A 66 9.71 5.84 -4.87
N GLY A 67 9.00 5.64 -5.99
CA GLY A 67 9.61 5.16 -7.23
C GLY A 67 10.76 6.04 -7.74
N ILE A 68 10.61 7.37 -7.67
CA ILE A 68 11.63 8.33 -8.07
C ILE A 68 12.83 8.34 -7.11
N ILE A 69 12.59 8.30 -5.80
CA ILE A 69 13.65 8.36 -4.78
C ILE A 69 14.52 7.11 -4.80
N PHE A 70 13.90 5.93 -4.87
CA PHE A 70 14.62 4.65 -4.75
C PHE A 70 15.06 4.06 -6.10
N GLY A 71 14.43 4.45 -7.21
CA GLY A 71 14.82 3.99 -8.56
C GLY A 71 14.54 2.50 -8.82
N ILE A 72 13.67 1.89 -8.01
CA ILE A 72 13.17 0.53 -8.15
C ILE A 72 11.66 0.50 -7.85
N PRO A 73 10.89 -0.46 -8.41
CA PRO A 73 9.48 -0.64 -8.06
C PRO A 73 9.33 -0.98 -6.58
N LEU A 74 8.72 -0.09 -5.82
CA LEU A 74 8.40 -0.26 -4.41
C LEU A 74 6.92 0.07 -4.22
N ALA A 75 6.14 -0.90 -3.75
CA ALA A 75 4.75 -0.68 -3.41
C ALA A 75 4.66 0.04 -2.07
N VAL A 76 3.99 1.18 -2.06
CA VAL A 76 3.56 1.83 -0.81
C VAL A 76 2.30 1.11 -0.34
N GLN A 77 2.45 0.28 0.69
CA GLN A 77 1.37 -0.53 1.23
C GLN A 77 0.47 0.25 2.18
N PRO A 78 -0.83 -0.03 2.24
CA PRO A 78 -1.70 0.52 3.26
C PRO A 78 -1.38 -0.04 4.65
N MET A 79 -1.59 0.76 5.70
CA MET A 79 -1.41 0.32 7.09
C MET A 79 -2.52 -0.65 7.56
N LYS A 80 -2.31 -1.94 7.29
CA LYS A 80 -3.30 -3.02 7.47
C LYS A 80 -3.91 -3.12 8.88
N ALA A 81 -3.12 -2.99 9.95
CA ALA A 81 -3.67 -3.09 11.30
C ALA A 81 -4.54 -1.88 11.64
N ILE A 82 -4.10 -0.66 11.28
CA ILE A 82 -4.94 0.55 11.42
C ILE A 82 -6.24 0.37 10.66
N GLY A 83 -6.19 -0.03 9.39
CA GLY A 83 -7.39 -0.20 8.58
C GLY A 83 -8.34 -1.27 9.12
N THR A 84 -7.82 -2.41 9.57
CA THR A 84 -8.63 -3.50 10.14
C THR A 84 -9.33 -3.06 11.43
N ILE A 85 -8.60 -2.42 12.34
CA ILE A 85 -9.14 -1.93 13.62
C ILE A 85 -10.13 -0.80 13.37
N ALA A 86 -9.83 0.09 12.43
CA ALA A 86 -10.72 1.17 12.02
C ALA A 86 -12.08 0.66 11.55
N ILE A 87 -12.08 -0.33 10.65
CA ILE A 87 -13.30 -0.93 10.10
C ILE A 87 -14.07 -1.70 11.18
N ASN A 88 -13.38 -2.49 12.00
CA ASN A 88 -14.05 -3.35 12.99
C ASN A 88 -14.60 -2.57 14.19
N GLU A 89 -13.91 -1.52 14.63
CA GLU A 89 -14.33 -0.71 15.79
C GLU A 89 -15.04 0.59 15.41
N GLY A 90 -15.16 0.90 14.11
CA GLY A 90 -15.76 2.15 13.65
C GLY A 90 -14.98 3.39 14.09
N LEU A 91 -13.65 3.37 13.97
CA LEU A 91 -12.82 4.52 14.36
C LEU A 91 -13.15 5.76 13.53
N THR A 92 -13.07 6.93 14.17
CA THR A 92 -13.26 8.20 13.48
C THR A 92 -12.08 8.49 12.54
N VAL A 93 -12.30 9.29 11.50
CA VAL A 93 -11.23 9.73 10.59
C VAL A 93 -10.06 10.33 11.37
N ASN A 94 -10.33 11.20 12.36
CA ASN A 94 -9.26 11.79 13.16
C ASN A 94 -8.43 10.74 13.92
N GLN A 95 -9.06 9.71 14.50
CA GLN A 95 -8.34 8.63 15.19
C GLN A 95 -7.46 7.79 14.24
N ILE A 96 -7.93 7.59 13.00
CA ILE A 96 -7.15 6.90 11.95
C ILE A 96 -5.92 7.73 11.57
N LEU A 97 -6.12 9.03 11.34
CA LEU A 97 -5.03 9.95 10.97
C LEU A 97 -4.01 10.09 12.10
N THR A 98 -4.44 10.22 13.36
CA THR A 98 -3.52 10.27 14.51
C THR A 98 -2.76 8.97 14.68
N ALA A 99 -3.40 7.81 14.48
CA ALA A 99 -2.71 6.53 14.50
C ALA A 99 -1.60 6.47 13.44
N GLY A 100 -1.90 6.91 12.21
CA GLY A 100 -0.92 7.02 11.13
C GLY A 100 0.25 7.96 11.47
N ILE A 101 -0.05 9.14 12.03
CA ILE A 101 0.96 10.12 12.48
C ILE A 101 1.86 9.51 13.55
N VAL A 102 1.29 8.86 14.57
CA VAL A 102 2.05 8.32 15.70
C VAL A 102 2.91 7.14 15.29
N THR A 103 2.35 6.19 14.53
CA THR A 103 3.13 5.08 13.96
C THR A 103 4.31 5.61 13.16
N SER A 104 4.07 6.63 12.33
CA SER A 104 5.07 7.14 11.41
C SER A 104 6.09 8.04 12.07
N ALA A 105 5.71 8.75 13.15
CA ALA A 105 6.66 9.43 14.02
C ALA A 105 7.65 8.43 14.62
N VAL A 106 7.16 7.29 15.13
CA VAL A 106 8.02 6.24 15.67
C VAL A 106 8.93 5.65 14.59
N VAL A 107 8.38 5.25 13.45
CA VAL A 107 9.17 4.67 12.34
C VAL A 107 10.18 5.68 11.78
N PHE A 108 9.81 6.96 11.67
CA PHE A 108 10.72 8.03 11.28
C PHE A 108 11.87 8.19 12.28
N LEU A 109 11.55 8.21 13.59
CA LEU A 109 12.57 8.25 14.65
C LEU A 109 13.52 7.06 14.57
N LEU A 110 13.01 5.84 14.34
CA LEU A 110 13.83 4.64 14.13
C LEU A 110 14.75 4.77 12.91
N GLY A 111 14.28 5.42 11.84
CA GLY A 111 15.05 5.71 10.63
C GLY A 111 16.16 6.74 10.87
N ILE A 112 15.84 7.92 11.40
CA ILE A 112 16.84 8.98 11.57
C ILE A 112 17.92 8.60 12.59
N THR A 113 17.55 7.88 13.66
CA THR A 113 18.48 7.38 14.70
C THR A 113 19.25 6.13 14.27
N ASN A 114 18.89 5.52 13.12
CA ASN A 114 19.42 4.26 12.64
C ASN A 114 19.18 3.05 13.58
N LEU A 115 18.25 3.16 14.52
CA LEU A 115 17.84 2.03 15.36
C LEU A 115 17.19 0.91 14.53
N ILE A 116 16.61 1.27 13.38
CA ILE A 116 16.11 0.29 12.41
C ILE A 116 17.20 -0.65 11.89
N GLY A 117 18.45 -0.17 11.75
CA GLY A 117 19.58 -0.99 11.33
C GLY A 117 19.94 -2.03 12.39
N PHE A 118 19.85 -1.65 13.67
CA PHE A 118 19.99 -2.59 14.79
C PHE A 118 18.91 -3.67 14.74
N LEU A 119 17.63 -3.29 14.57
CA LEU A 119 16.54 -4.26 14.44
C LEU A 119 16.75 -5.21 13.26
N ASN A 120 17.10 -4.68 12.09
CA ASN A 120 17.38 -5.47 10.89
C ASN A 120 18.50 -6.51 11.09
N LYS A 121 19.52 -6.19 11.89
CA LYS A 121 20.61 -7.12 12.21
C LYS A 121 20.16 -8.25 13.15
N HIS A 122 19.21 -7.98 14.05
CA HIS A 122 18.77 -8.94 15.07
C HIS A 122 17.58 -9.79 14.62
N ILE A 123 16.80 -9.33 13.65
CA ILE A 123 15.68 -10.09 13.10
C ILE A 123 16.24 -11.11 12.10
N PRO A 124 16.11 -12.42 12.36
CA PRO A 124 16.65 -13.43 11.47
C PRO A 124 15.88 -13.48 10.15
N LEU A 125 16.58 -13.86 9.07
CA LEU A 125 15.96 -14.00 7.75
C LEU A 125 14.78 -14.98 7.75
N SER A 126 14.79 -16.00 8.61
CA SER A 126 13.67 -16.94 8.77
C SER A 126 12.36 -16.25 9.17
N VAL A 127 12.42 -15.24 10.05
CA VAL A 127 11.25 -14.44 10.45
C VAL A 127 10.75 -13.61 9.27
N ILE A 128 11.66 -13.00 8.51
CA ILE A 128 11.32 -12.20 7.33
C ILE A 128 10.64 -13.07 6.26
N ARG A 129 11.18 -14.26 5.98
CA ARG A 129 10.58 -15.20 5.02
C ARG A 129 9.24 -15.74 5.51
N GLY A 130 9.13 -16.04 6.80
CA GLY A 130 7.87 -16.47 7.42
C GLY A 130 6.78 -15.39 7.33
N LEU A 131 7.13 -14.13 7.58
CA LEU A 131 6.26 -12.98 7.41
C LEU A 131 5.80 -12.83 5.95
N GLN A 132 6.71 -12.90 4.98
CA GLN A 132 6.39 -12.82 3.55
C GLN A 132 5.45 -13.95 3.11
N LEU A 133 5.73 -15.19 3.51
CA LEU A 133 4.87 -16.34 3.23
C LEU A 133 3.50 -16.19 3.90
N GLY A 134 3.47 -15.81 5.17
CA GLY A 134 2.25 -15.60 5.93
C GLY A 134 1.35 -14.52 5.32
N LEU A 135 1.95 -13.40 4.89
CA LEU A 135 1.23 -12.36 4.16
C LEU A 135 0.69 -12.88 2.83
N GLY A 136 1.49 -13.61 2.04
CA GLY A 136 1.04 -14.21 0.79
C GLY A 136 -0.14 -15.16 0.98
N LEU A 137 -0.06 -16.05 1.98
CA LEU A 137 -1.15 -16.96 2.35
C LEU A 137 -2.40 -16.20 2.82
N LEU A 138 -2.23 -15.13 3.60
CA LEU A 138 -3.34 -14.30 4.04
C LEU A 138 -4.08 -13.65 2.85
N LEU A 139 -3.36 -13.22 1.81
CA LEU A 139 -3.98 -12.70 0.59
C LEU A 139 -4.75 -13.77 -0.19
N ILE A 140 -4.21 -15.00 -0.25
CA ILE A 140 -4.92 -16.13 -0.86
C ILE A 140 -6.21 -16.42 -0.09
N ILE A 141 -6.14 -16.51 1.24
CA ILE A 141 -7.31 -16.76 2.09
C ILE A 141 -8.37 -15.66 1.90
N ASN A 142 -7.96 -14.39 1.93
CA ASN A 142 -8.87 -13.27 1.71
C ASN A 142 -9.47 -13.29 0.30
N GLY A 143 -8.68 -13.60 -0.74
CA GLY A 143 -9.17 -13.73 -2.10
C GLY A 143 -10.20 -14.85 -2.25
N VAL A 144 -9.93 -16.03 -1.67
CA VAL A 144 -10.88 -17.15 -1.65
C VAL A 144 -12.15 -16.74 -0.91
N LYS A 145 -12.01 -16.10 0.26
CA LYS A 145 -13.14 -15.62 1.06
C LYS A 145 -14.02 -14.64 0.27
N MET A 146 -13.42 -13.67 -0.42
CA MET A 146 -14.15 -12.72 -1.26
C MET A 146 -14.94 -13.42 -2.37
N VAL A 147 -14.40 -14.48 -2.98
CA VAL A 147 -15.09 -15.27 -4.00
C VAL A 147 -16.22 -16.12 -3.40
N THR A 148 -16.01 -16.71 -2.22
CA THR A 148 -17.05 -17.52 -1.56
C THR A 148 -18.18 -16.66 -1.01
N ASP A 149 -17.87 -15.45 -0.53
CA ASP A 149 -18.83 -14.50 0.03
C ASP A 149 -19.81 -13.96 -1.04
N THR A 150 -19.53 -14.16 -2.33
CA THR A 150 -20.48 -13.88 -3.42
C THR A 150 -21.76 -14.72 -3.33
N ASN A 151 -21.74 -15.87 -2.63
CA ASN A 151 -22.89 -16.77 -2.39
C ASN A 151 -23.67 -17.20 -3.66
N THR A 152 -23.09 -17.02 -4.84
CA THR A 152 -23.71 -17.28 -6.15
C THR A 152 -22.80 -18.20 -6.95
N ILE A 153 -23.34 -19.33 -7.42
CA ILE A 153 -22.53 -20.32 -8.15
C ILE A 153 -22.28 -19.84 -9.59
N PHE A 154 -23.32 -19.44 -10.31
CA PHE A 154 -23.27 -18.99 -11.70
C PHE A 154 -23.79 -17.55 -11.85
N GLY A 155 -23.07 -16.72 -12.60
CA GLY A 155 -23.38 -15.31 -12.81
C GLY A 155 -22.16 -14.54 -13.29
N LEU A 156 -22.29 -13.22 -13.51
CA LEU A 156 -21.16 -12.34 -13.86
C LEU A 156 -20.21 -12.12 -12.66
N ASP A 157 -20.76 -12.13 -11.45
CA ASP A 157 -20.03 -12.08 -10.19
C ASP A 157 -20.43 -13.33 -9.42
N SER A 158 -19.61 -14.38 -9.53
CA SER A 158 -19.95 -15.70 -9.00
C SER A 158 -18.70 -16.52 -8.69
N ILE A 159 -18.88 -17.60 -7.93
CA ILE A 159 -17.81 -18.54 -7.59
C ILE A 159 -17.19 -19.14 -8.85
N ALA A 160 -18.00 -19.47 -9.87
CA ALA A 160 -17.50 -20.01 -11.14
C ALA A 160 -16.57 -19.02 -11.87
N VAL A 161 -16.92 -17.73 -11.89
CA VAL A 161 -16.07 -16.67 -12.44
C VAL A 161 -14.78 -16.53 -11.65
N GLY A 162 -14.86 -16.52 -10.31
CA GLY A 162 -13.67 -16.44 -9.45
C GLY A 162 -12.71 -17.61 -9.69
N ALA A 163 -13.24 -18.84 -9.78
CA ALA A 163 -12.48 -20.03 -10.09
C ALA A 163 -11.85 -19.96 -11.49
N PHE A 164 -12.61 -19.51 -12.49
CA PHE A 164 -12.10 -19.31 -13.85
C PHE A 164 -10.96 -18.29 -13.88
N CYS A 165 -11.11 -17.14 -13.22
CA CYS A 165 -10.06 -16.13 -13.11
C CYS A 165 -8.82 -16.68 -12.39
N GLY A 166 -8.99 -17.47 -11.33
CA GLY A 166 -7.89 -18.15 -10.64
C GLY A 166 -7.13 -19.10 -11.57
N LEU A 167 -7.84 -19.96 -12.30
CA LEU A 167 -7.25 -20.87 -13.29
C LEU A 167 -6.57 -20.11 -14.43
N LEU A 168 -7.18 -19.01 -14.90
CA LEU A 168 -6.62 -18.16 -15.94
C LEU A 168 -5.29 -17.53 -15.49
N VAL A 169 -5.20 -17.05 -14.25
CA VAL A 169 -3.94 -16.51 -13.69
C VAL A 169 -2.88 -17.60 -13.60
N LEU A 170 -3.23 -18.81 -13.16
CA LEU A 170 -2.30 -19.94 -13.12
C LEU A 170 -1.81 -20.32 -14.52
N PHE A 171 -2.71 -20.34 -15.51
CA PHE A 171 -2.36 -20.58 -16.91
C PHE A 171 -1.44 -19.48 -17.49
N LEU A 172 -1.72 -18.22 -17.15
CA LEU A 172 -0.93 -17.07 -17.59
C LEU A 172 0.35 -16.84 -16.78
N PHE A 173 0.59 -17.61 -15.70
CA PHE A 173 1.71 -17.40 -14.78
C PHE A 173 3.07 -17.39 -15.49
N PHE A 174 3.27 -18.28 -16.47
CA PHE A 174 4.52 -18.35 -17.25
C PHE A 174 4.50 -17.50 -18.53
N SER A 175 3.40 -16.80 -18.80
CA SER A 175 3.26 -15.99 -20.02
C SER A 175 4.08 -14.71 -19.93
N LYS A 176 5.12 -14.62 -20.75
CA LYS A 176 5.90 -13.37 -20.95
C LYS A 176 5.13 -12.30 -21.75
N ARG A 177 3.96 -12.65 -22.31
CA ARG A 177 3.19 -11.79 -23.22
C ARG A 177 2.03 -11.08 -22.53
N PHE A 178 1.35 -11.75 -21.60
CA PHE A 178 0.15 -11.23 -20.95
C PHE A 178 0.24 -11.42 -19.44
N PRO A 179 0.44 -10.33 -18.66
CA PRO A 179 0.41 -10.41 -17.21
C PRO A 179 -1.00 -10.79 -16.72
N GLY A 180 -1.13 -11.91 -16.01
CA GLY A 180 -2.43 -12.43 -15.57
C GLY A 180 -3.26 -11.42 -14.74
N ALA A 181 -2.61 -10.66 -13.86
CA ALA A 181 -3.27 -9.63 -13.06
C ALA A 181 -3.96 -8.56 -13.92
N LEU A 182 -3.32 -8.11 -15.02
CA LEU A 182 -3.88 -7.10 -15.92
C LEU A 182 -5.09 -7.65 -16.69
N VAL A 183 -5.04 -8.93 -17.08
CA VAL A 183 -6.16 -9.60 -17.76
C VAL A 183 -7.36 -9.73 -16.82
N VAL A 184 -7.15 -10.23 -15.60
CA VAL A 184 -8.23 -10.36 -14.60
C VAL A 184 -8.83 -9.00 -14.24
N PHE A 185 -7.98 -7.98 -14.08
CA PHE A 185 -8.46 -6.62 -13.81
C PHE A 185 -9.32 -6.08 -14.96
N ALA A 186 -8.91 -6.30 -16.21
CA ALA A 186 -9.71 -5.92 -17.38
C ALA A 186 -11.05 -6.67 -17.43
N ILE A 187 -11.08 -7.97 -17.12
CA ILE A 187 -12.33 -8.75 -17.01
C ILE A 187 -13.25 -8.14 -15.94
N GLY A 188 -12.70 -7.80 -14.77
CA GLY A 188 -13.46 -7.13 -13.70
C GLY A 188 -14.07 -5.81 -14.15
N PHE A 189 -13.33 -4.99 -14.90
CA PHE A 189 -13.86 -3.75 -15.49
C PHE A 189 -14.99 -4.00 -16.49
N VAL A 190 -14.84 -4.99 -17.38
CA VAL A 190 -15.92 -5.36 -18.32
C VAL A 190 -17.17 -5.78 -17.54
N PHE A 191 -17.02 -6.59 -16.50
CA PHE A 191 -18.15 -7.05 -15.68
C PHE A 191 -18.81 -5.90 -14.89
N LEU A 192 -18.03 -4.93 -14.41
CA LEU A 192 -18.56 -3.72 -13.79
C LEU A 192 -19.52 -2.98 -14.74
N PHE A 193 -19.10 -2.73 -16.00
CA PHE A 193 -19.94 -2.02 -16.97
C PHE A 193 -21.14 -2.85 -17.44
N LEU A 194 -21.01 -4.16 -17.54
CA LEU A 194 -22.14 -5.04 -17.87
C LEU A 194 -23.18 -5.09 -16.76
N ARG A 195 -22.74 -5.10 -15.49
CA ARG A 195 -23.64 -5.15 -14.32
C ARG A 195 -24.21 -3.79 -13.95
N SER A 196 -23.44 -2.73 -14.16
CA SER A 196 -23.82 -1.36 -13.84
C SER A 196 -23.49 -0.45 -15.02
N PRO A 197 -24.32 -0.47 -16.08
CA PRO A 197 -24.09 0.36 -17.29
C PRO A 197 -24.02 1.85 -16.95
N ASN A 198 -24.78 2.26 -15.93
CA ASN A 198 -24.91 3.64 -15.49
C ASN A 198 -23.93 4.00 -14.37
N VAL A 199 -22.88 3.19 -14.13
CA VAL A 199 -21.89 3.45 -13.06
C VAL A 199 -21.23 4.83 -13.19
N LEU A 200 -21.21 5.40 -14.39
CA LEU A 200 -20.64 6.72 -14.67
C LEU A 200 -21.63 7.88 -14.52
N GLU A 201 -22.95 7.62 -14.49
CA GLU A 201 -23.97 8.70 -14.47
C GLU A 201 -23.97 9.51 -13.17
N GLY A 202 -23.37 8.98 -12.09
CA GLY A 202 -23.20 9.67 -10.81
C GLY A 202 -21.83 10.31 -10.58
N LEU A 203 -20.93 10.30 -11.57
CA LEU A 203 -19.61 10.93 -11.43
C LEU A 203 -19.73 12.44 -11.51
N SER A 204 -19.73 13.09 -10.34
CA SER A 204 -19.47 14.52 -10.24
C SER A 204 -17.97 14.78 -10.32
N TYR A 205 -17.55 15.59 -11.29
CA TYR A 205 -16.19 16.10 -11.37
C TYR A 205 -16.01 17.21 -10.33
N GLU A 206 -15.72 16.82 -9.09
CA GLU A 206 -15.35 17.76 -8.04
C GLU A 206 -13.84 17.68 -7.80
N LEU A 207 -13.16 18.83 -7.90
CA LEU A 207 -11.77 18.93 -7.50
C LEU A 207 -11.71 18.92 -5.96
N SER A 208 -11.61 17.74 -5.39
CA SER A 208 -11.44 17.58 -3.94
C SER A 208 -10.03 18.00 -3.53
N ILE A 209 -9.90 19.25 -3.10
CA ILE A 209 -8.65 19.76 -2.53
C ILE A 209 -8.49 19.15 -1.12
N PRO A 210 -7.38 18.45 -0.83
CA PRO A 210 -7.14 17.91 0.50
C PRO A 210 -7.18 19.01 1.56
N LYS A 211 -8.10 18.88 2.51
CA LYS A 211 -8.25 19.85 3.61
C LYS A 211 -7.26 19.52 4.72
N PHE A 212 -6.68 20.56 5.31
CA PHE A 212 -5.86 20.39 6.49
C PHE A 212 -6.73 19.98 7.68
N VAL A 213 -6.37 18.89 8.34
CA VAL A 213 -7.08 18.30 9.48
C VAL A 213 -6.19 18.41 10.71
N ILE A 214 -6.72 18.96 11.79
CA ILE A 214 -6.06 19.02 13.09
C ILE A 214 -6.85 18.11 14.05
N PRO A 215 -6.35 16.91 14.35
CA PRO A 215 -7.01 16.02 15.29
C PRO A 215 -7.01 16.57 16.72
N GLY A 216 -8.03 16.21 17.50
CA GLY A 216 -8.09 16.55 18.92
C GLY A 216 -7.12 15.70 19.76
N LYS A 217 -6.87 16.12 21.00
CA LYS A 217 -6.00 15.36 21.93
C LYS A 217 -6.53 13.95 22.21
N ASP A 218 -7.85 13.81 22.34
CA ASP A 218 -8.49 12.52 22.60
C ASP A 218 -8.36 11.57 21.41
N ASP A 219 -8.36 12.11 20.18
CA ASP A 219 -8.10 11.35 18.97
C ASP A 219 -6.67 10.79 18.95
N PHE A 220 -5.70 11.55 19.47
CA PHE A 220 -4.32 11.07 19.60
C PHE A 220 -4.22 9.92 20.60
N ILE A 221 -4.87 10.03 21.76
CA ILE A 221 -4.84 8.98 22.78
C ILE A 221 -5.51 7.71 22.24
N SER A 222 -6.74 7.84 21.73
CA SER A 222 -7.52 6.72 21.22
C SER A 222 -6.85 6.07 20.01
N GLY A 223 -6.45 6.86 19.02
CA GLY A 223 -5.77 6.37 17.82
C GLY A 223 -4.44 5.68 18.16
N THR A 224 -3.69 6.21 19.12
CA THR A 224 -2.44 5.59 19.58
C THR A 224 -2.68 4.23 20.20
N LEU A 225 -3.54 4.18 21.21
CA LEU A 225 -3.76 2.99 22.02
C LEU A 225 -4.41 1.86 21.22
N LYS A 226 -5.39 2.20 20.38
CA LYS A 226 -6.13 1.21 19.61
C LYS A 226 -5.36 0.74 18.39
N ALA A 227 -4.81 1.67 17.60
CA ALA A 227 -4.37 1.36 16.25
C ALA A 227 -2.86 1.56 16.02
N ALA A 228 -2.22 2.57 16.62
CA ALA A 228 -0.80 2.85 16.34
C ALA A 228 0.14 1.79 16.95
N ILE A 229 -0.10 1.38 18.20
CA ILE A 229 0.72 0.39 18.92
C ILE A 229 0.86 -0.92 18.13
N PRO A 230 -0.22 -1.59 17.69
CA PRO A 230 -0.10 -2.82 16.90
C PRO A 230 0.49 -2.56 15.50
N GLN A 231 0.32 -1.36 14.95
CA GLN A 231 0.82 -1.02 13.62
C GLN A 231 2.33 -0.74 13.59
N ILE A 232 2.95 -0.24 14.66
CA ILE A 232 4.40 0.04 14.72
C ILE A 232 5.26 -1.19 14.36
N PRO A 233 5.14 -2.35 15.03
CA PRO A 233 5.93 -3.52 14.69
C PRO A 233 5.58 -4.03 13.29
N LEU A 234 4.31 -3.98 12.90
CA LEU A 234 3.86 -4.42 11.59
C LEU A 234 4.47 -3.58 10.46
N THR A 235 4.52 -2.25 10.60
CA THR A 235 5.11 -1.33 9.62
C THR A 235 6.62 -1.50 9.56
N THR A 236 7.25 -1.64 10.72
CA THR A 236 8.70 -1.87 10.83
C THR A 236 9.11 -3.16 10.13
N LEU A 237 8.35 -4.23 10.31
CA LEU A 237 8.62 -5.52 9.68
C LEU A 237 8.20 -5.56 8.21
N ASN A 238 6.95 -5.22 7.89
CA ASN A 238 6.40 -5.35 6.55
C ASN A 238 6.91 -4.26 5.60
N SER A 239 6.75 -2.99 5.98
CA SER A 239 6.96 -1.84 5.09
C SER A 239 8.41 -1.36 5.06
N VAL A 240 9.26 -1.86 5.96
CA VAL A 240 10.68 -1.52 6.00
C VAL A 240 11.56 -2.75 5.82
N ILE A 241 11.64 -3.63 6.82
CA ILE A 241 12.65 -4.70 6.83
C ILE A 241 12.40 -5.72 5.71
N ALA A 242 11.18 -6.24 5.59
CA ALA A 242 10.84 -7.26 4.60
C ALA A 242 10.86 -6.71 3.17
N VAL A 243 10.43 -5.47 2.97
CA VAL A 243 10.51 -4.78 1.67
C VAL A 243 11.96 -4.58 1.27
N CYS A 244 12.83 -4.11 2.18
CA CYS A 244 14.25 -3.98 1.88
C CYS A 244 14.89 -5.33 1.54
N ALA A 245 14.63 -6.38 2.33
CA ALA A 245 15.12 -7.72 2.05
C ALA A 245 14.66 -8.22 0.66
N LEU A 246 13.37 -8.09 0.35
CA LEU A 246 12.83 -8.48 -0.95
C LEU A 246 13.43 -7.66 -2.11
N SER A 247 13.66 -6.37 -1.90
CA SER A 247 14.26 -5.50 -2.91
C SER A 247 15.70 -5.94 -3.24
N TRP A 248 16.45 -6.45 -2.27
CA TRP A 248 17.78 -7.00 -2.50
C TRP A 248 17.76 -8.32 -3.25
N ASP A 249 16.75 -9.16 -3.02
CA ASP A 249 16.55 -10.40 -3.78
C ASP A 249 16.16 -10.13 -5.24
N LEU A 250 15.22 -9.19 -5.46
CA LEU A 250 14.67 -8.89 -6.78
C LEU A 250 15.58 -7.98 -7.62
N PHE A 251 16.29 -7.06 -6.97
CA PHE A 251 17.18 -6.09 -7.62
C PHE A 251 18.58 -6.13 -7.00
N PRO A 252 19.35 -7.21 -7.23
CA PRO A 252 20.73 -7.29 -6.75
C PRO A 252 21.53 -6.06 -7.20
N LYS A 253 22.20 -5.39 -6.26
CA LYS A 253 22.97 -4.12 -6.42
C LYS A 253 22.16 -2.82 -6.36
N LYS A 254 20.82 -2.87 -6.35
CA LYS A 254 19.94 -1.68 -6.25
C LYS A 254 18.91 -1.77 -5.11
N GLY A 255 19.05 -2.75 -4.22
CA GLY A 255 18.13 -2.92 -3.10
C GLY A 255 18.06 -1.69 -2.20
N ALA A 256 16.88 -1.44 -1.63
CA ALA A 256 16.64 -0.33 -0.74
C ALA A 256 17.31 -0.52 0.62
N ASP A 257 17.83 0.57 1.16
CA ASP A 257 18.40 0.62 2.51
C ASP A 257 17.31 0.80 3.57
N THR A 258 17.38 0.07 4.68
CA THR A 258 16.35 0.09 5.74
C THR A 258 16.23 1.43 6.43
N ARG A 259 17.33 2.18 6.57
CA ARG A 259 17.32 3.52 7.16
C ARG A 259 16.58 4.51 6.27
N LYS A 260 16.94 4.54 4.98
CA LYS A 260 16.25 5.38 3.98
C LYS A 260 14.77 5.00 3.86
N MET A 261 14.46 3.71 3.84
CA MET A 261 13.09 3.21 3.76
C MET A 261 12.26 3.63 4.97
N ALA A 262 12.74 3.41 6.20
CA ALA A 262 12.05 3.84 7.41
C ALA A 262 11.82 5.35 7.44
N THR A 263 12.82 6.13 7.03
CA THR A 263 12.71 7.58 6.95
C THR A 263 11.65 8.00 5.93
N SER A 264 11.60 7.34 4.77
CA SER A 264 10.61 7.60 3.72
C SER A 264 9.19 7.29 4.18
N VAL A 265 8.94 6.07 4.66
CA VAL A 265 7.63 5.63 5.17
C VAL A 265 7.16 6.54 6.31
N GLY A 266 8.07 6.88 7.23
CA GLY A 266 7.78 7.80 8.32
C GLY A 266 7.37 9.21 7.84
N LEU A 267 8.10 9.79 6.89
CA LEU A 267 7.78 11.12 6.35
C LEU A 267 6.44 11.17 5.62
N MET A 268 6.08 10.10 4.92
CA MET A 268 4.88 10.06 4.08
C MET A 268 3.61 10.33 4.89
N ASN A 269 3.41 9.63 5.99
CA ASN A 269 2.22 9.86 6.84
C ASN A 269 2.38 11.06 7.77
N LEU A 270 3.60 11.40 8.18
CA LEU A 270 3.86 12.64 8.94
C LEU A 270 3.49 13.89 8.14
N ILE A 271 3.45 13.80 6.81
CA ILE A 271 2.98 14.87 5.92
C ILE A 271 1.52 14.61 5.53
N GLY A 272 1.24 13.45 4.94
CA GLY A 272 -0.04 13.13 4.30
C GLY A 272 -1.23 13.08 5.26
N CYS A 273 -1.08 12.55 6.47
CA CYS A 273 -2.21 12.40 7.39
C CYS A 273 -2.81 13.75 7.80
N TRP A 274 -2.02 14.83 7.82
CA TRP A 274 -2.55 16.19 8.06
C TRP A 274 -3.46 16.69 6.95
N PHE A 275 -3.44 16.07 5.77
CA PHE A 275 -4.29 16.41 4.63
C PHE A 275 -5.37 15.35 4.37
N GLY A 276 -5.65 14.50 5.38
CA GLY A 276 -6.63 13.44 5.27
C GLY A 276 -6.16 12.25 4.42
N ALA A 277 -4.85 12.06 4.24
CA ALA A 277 -4.34 10.87 3.59
C ALA A 277 -4.63 9.62 4.43
N MET A 278 -5.02 8.56 3.74
CA MET A 278 -5.03 7.21 4.31
C MET A 278 -3.63 6.83 4.79
N PRO A 279 -3.45 6.34 6.03
CA PRO A 279 -2.15 5.90 6.52
C PRO A 279 -1.58 4.75 5.67
N MET A 280 -0.34 4.92 5.20
CA MET A 280 0.37 3.98 4.30
C MET A 280 1.79 3.71 4.77
#